data_AF-A0A0B2W2E2-F1
#
_entry.id   AF-A0A0B2W2E2-F1
#
_cell.length_a   1.000
_cell.length_b   1.000
_cell.length_c   1.000
_cell.angle_alpha   90.00
_cell.angle_beta   90.00
_cell.angle_gamma   90.00
#
_symmetry.space_group_name_H-M   'P 1'
#
loop_
_entity.id
_entity.type
_entity.pdbx_description
1 polymer ?
#
loop_
_entity_poly.entity_id
_entity_poly.type
_entity_poly.pdbx_seq_one_letter_code
_entity_poly.pdbx_strand_id
1 'polypeptide(L)'
;MMWMRVEFEFDDRYQELWGEAIDVKFVEWQGRGADIEISFWTFYHGDEYPFDGVGNEVAHAFYPNHEKRRGQIHIDDNEPWGPNGRNLNWVIAHEVGHSLGLSHTLRDSIMMPQYGGFEEVEPHLFPYDINAIQALYGKKKGFEEAALLKKQNAIEEIPEAPSLCDGKPVDTIFALPNSTLVVFKGADFWRLGNVDNTSQVGPLPIRDFFGQLPLPLDAAFTDHFDWTWFIKGDRAWRVDASTDRLRLFAPEEFHETAPFTNYIYSSVDAVLSMTTSSKIDDSQSVFFFLGPKYWLDGNSGGITDAGYYRQIREIDQRLKKVDAAISLPNGNFIFSNDSYWKVNPTRNSLKAEKGYPRSVSRDWFECR
;
A
#
# COMPACT_ATOMS: atom_id res chain seq x y z
N MET A 1 38.54 5.39 -8.60
CA MET A 1 37.21 4.78 -8.48
C MET A 1 36.96 4.55 -7.02
N MET A 2 35.95 5.23 -6.48
CA MET A 2 35.57 5.16 -5.07
C MET A 2 34.49 4.09 -4.98
N TRP A 3 34.82 2.95 -4.38
CA TRP A 3 33.85 1.89 -4.11
C TRP A 3 33.11 2.28 -2.84
N MET A 4 31.92 2.87 -2.98
CA MET A 4 31.00 3.01 -1.85
C MET A 4 30.41 1.62 -1.58
N ARG A 5 30.80 1.01 -0.46
CA ARG A 5 30.11 -0.15 0.10
C ARG A 5 28.86 0.39 0.78
N VAL A 6 27.71 0.27 0.13
CA VAL A 6 26.42 0.39 0.82
C VAL A 6 26.24 -0.95 1.53
N GLU A 7 26.57 -0.99 2.83
CA GLU A 7 26.13 -2.08 3.69
C GLU A 7 24.63 -1.86 3.91
N PHE A 8 23.80 -2.57 3.15
CA PHE A 8 22.45 -2.84 3.63
C PHE A 8 22.63 -3.56 4.97
N GLU A 9 21.99 -3.09 6.04
CA GLU A 9 21.85 -3.85 7.28
C GLU A 9 21.07 -5.13 6.93
N PHE A 10 21.81 -6.15 6.52
CA PHE A 10 21.31 -7.48 6.30
C PHE A 10 21.05 -8.06 7.67
N ASP A 11 19.78 -8.19 8.01
CA ASP A 11 19.40 -8.90 9.22
C ASP A 11 19.49 -10.39 8.94
N ASP A 12 20.56 -11.01 9.43
CA ASP A 12 20.90 -12.42 9.26
C ASP A 12 19.81 -13.41 9.73
N ARG A 13 18.74 -12.94 10.36
CA ARG A 13 17.69 -13.77 10.96
C ARG A 13 16.82 -14.51 9.93
N TYR A 14 16.70 -14.03 8.69
CA TYR A 14 15.71 -14.57 7.75
C TYR A 14 16.17 -15.83 7.01
N GLN A 15 17.48 -15.98 6.79
CA GLN A 15 18.05 -17.26 6.36
C GLN A 15 17.91 -18.34 7.44
N GLU A 16 17.80 -17.94 8.71
CA GLU A 16 17.65 -18.84 9.86
C GLU A 16 16.21 -19.31 10.11
N LEU A 17 15.22 -18.77 9.38
CA LEU A 17 13.80 -19.07 9.59
C LEU A 17 13.49 -20.57 9.55
N TRP A 18 14.10 -21.30 8.59
CA TRP A 18 13.96 -22.75 8.47
C TRP A 18 14.51 -23.52 9.68
N GLY A 19 15.44 -22.94 10.43
CA GLY A 19 15.96 -23.44 11.71
C GLY A 19 14.93 -23.48 12.84
N GLU A 20 13.75 -22.86 12.68
CA GLU A 20 12.63 -23.04 13.59
C GLU A 20 12.01 -24.44 13.47
N ALA A 21 11.96 -25.03 12.26
CA ALA A 21 11.28 -26.29 11.99
C ALA A 21 12.20 -27.53 11.97
N ILE A 22 13.45 -27.36 11.53
CA ILE A 22 14.43 -28.44 11.35
C ILE A 22 15.72 -28.16 12.12
N ASP A 23 16.51 -29.20 12.38
CA ASP A 23 17.80 -29.09 13.10
C ASP A 23 18.93 -28.63 12.16
N VAL A 24 18.72 -27.47 11.53
CA VAL A 24 19.70 -26.81 10.67
C VAL A 24 20.31 -25.60 11.38
N LYS A 25 21.57 -25.31 11.10
CA LYS A 25 22.27 -24.13 11.61
C LYS A 25 22.93 -23.41 10.45
N PHE A 26 22.55 -22.15 10.24
CA PHE A 26 23.22 -21.26 9.31
C PHE A 26 24.36 -20.55 10.05
N VAL A 27 25.49 -20.39 9.37
CA VAL A 27 26.67 -19.73 9.91
C VAL A 27 27.26 -18.89 8.79
N GLU A 28 27.38 -17.58 9.01
CA GLU A 28 27.99 -16.69 8.05
C GLU A 28 29.44 -17.10 7.78
N TRP A 29 29.82 -17.14 6.50
CA TRP A 29 31.14 -17.57 6.07
C TRP A 29 31.82 -16.48 5.23
N GLN A 30 32.94 -15.96 5.73
CA GLN A 30 33.70 -14.86 5.09
C GLN A 30 34.69 -15.35 4.02
N GLY A 31 34.66 -16.64 3.66
CA GLY A 31 35.58 -17.27 2.71
C GLY A 31 34.88 -17.78 1.45
N ARG A 32 35.65 -18.42 0.55
CA ARG A 32 35.06 -19.13 -0.60
C ARG A 32 34.50 -20.49 -0.17
N GLY A 33 33.50 -20.97 -0.90
CA GLY A 33 32.97 -22.34 -0.75
C GLY A 33 31.96 -22.52 0.38
N ALA A 34 31.09 -21.52 0.60
CA ALA A 34 29.90 -21.70 1.42
C ALA A 34 28.92 -22.67 0.71
N ASP A 35 28.10 -23.38 1.49
CA ASP A 35 27.07 -24.29 0.96
C ASP A 35 25.93 -23.53 0.26
N ILE A 36 25.63 -22.31 0.73
CA ILE A 36 24.68 -21.38 0.14
C ILE A 36 25.42 -20.06 -0.03
N GLU A 37 25.55 -19.61 -1.27
CA GLU A 37 26.13 -18.31 -1.61
C GLU A 37 24.99 -17.42 -2.11
N ILE A 38 24.78 -16.29 -1.43
CA ILE A 38 23.77 -15.29 -1.79
C ILE A 38 24.49 -14.15 -2.51
N SER A 39 24.01 -13.79 -3.70
CA SER A 39 24.63 -12.75 -4.50
C SER A 39 23.60 -11.92 -5.27
N PHE A 40 23.91 -10.64 -5.47
CA PHE A 40 23.09 -9.69 -6.21
C PHE A 40 23.66 -9.53 -7.61
N TRP A 41 22.79 -9.64 -8.63
CA TRP A 41 23.16 -9.58 -10.03
C TRP A 41 22.16 -8.75 -10.83
N THR A 42 22.58 -8.33 -12.02
CA THR A 42 21.69 -7.66 -12.99
C THR A 42 21.76 -8.39 -14.32
N PHE A 43 20.63 -8.49 -15.00
CA PHE A 43 20.51 -9.10 -16.33
C PHE A 43 21.22 -10.46 -16.43
N TYR A 44 22.02 -10.67 -17.48
CA TYR A 44 22.82 -11.88 -17.62
C TYR A 44 24.03 -11.89 -16.69
N HIS A 45 24.10 -12.90 -15.82
CA HIS A 45 25.09 -13.00 -14.75
C HIS A 45 25.83 -14.34 -14.69
N GLY A 46 25.89 -15.05 -15.82
CA GLY A 46 26.76 -16.21 -15.98
C GLY A 46 26.11 -17.56 -15.70
N ASP A 47 24.78 -17.62 -15.67
CA ASP A 47 23.99 -18.84 -15.70
C ASP A 47 22.93 -18.86 -16.81
N GLU A 48 22.01 -19.83 -16.73
CA GLU A 48 20.99 -20.09 -17.75
C GLU A 48 19.70 -19.26 -17.52
N TYR A 49 19.65 -18.46 -16.46
CA TYR A 49 18.47 -17.72 -15.99
C TYR A 49 18.79 -16.22 -15.85
N PRO A 50 18.94 -15.49 -16.97
CA PRO A 50 19.19 -14.05 -16.91
C PRO A 50 17.98 -13.31 -16.33
N PHE A 51 18.24 -12.33 -15.45
CA PHE A 51 17.20 -11.42 -14.98
C PHE A 51 16.72 -10.46 -16.08
N ASP A 52 15.54 -9.90 -15.90
CA ASP A 52 14.85 -9.05 -16.88
C ASP A 52 14.74 -7.57 -16.47
N GLY A 53 15.33 -7.20 -15.34
CA GLY A 53 15.27 -5.85 -14.79
C GLY A 53 14.09 -5.72 -13.83
N VAL A 54 13.53 -4.51 -13.69
CA VAL A 54 12.42 -4.31 -12.74
C VAL A 54 11.19 -5.12 -13.15
N GLY A 55 10.74 -6.05 -12.31
CA GLY A 55 9.52 -6.82 -12.53
C GLY A 55 9.76 -8.33 -12.57
N ASN A 56 8.69 -9.10 -12.73
CA ASN A 56 8.70 -10.55 -13.04
C ASN A 56 9.62 -11.42 -12.17
N GLU A 57 10.90 -11.58 -12.52
CA GLU A 57 11.86 -12.47 -11.85
C GLU A 57 12.72 -11.71 -10.83
N VAL A 58 12.34 -11.82 -9.56
CA VAL A 58 12.99 -11.07 -8.47
C VAL A 58 14.27 -11.71 -7.94
N ALA A 59 14.34 -13.03 -8.05
CA ALA A 59 15.42 -13.87 -7.57
C ALA A 59 15.21 -15.28 -8.13
N HIS A 60 16.25 -16.10 -8.04
CA HIS A 60 16.14 -17.53 -8.18
C HIS A 60 17.21 -18.25 -7.35
N ALA A 61 16.99 -19.53 -7.09
CA ALA A 61 17.90 -20.37 -6.35
C ALA A 61 18.11 -21.74 -7.00
N PHE A 62 19.28 -22.31 -6.74
CA PHE A 62 19.65 -23.64 -7.23
C PHE A 62 19.47 -24.68 -6.13
N TYR A 63 18.84 -25.80 -6.48
CA TYR A 63 18.68 -26.93 -5.57
C TYR A 63 20.01 -27.46 -5.01
N PRO A 64 20.00 -28.12 -3.82
CA PRO A 64 21.21 -28.65 -3.21
C PRO A 64 22.01 -29.62 -4.11
N ASN A 65 21.32 -30.33 -5.00
CA ASN A 65 21.91 -31.32 -5.90
C ASN A 65 22.42 -30.74 -7.23
N HIS A 66 22.32 -29.43 -7.46
CA HIS A 66 22.76 -28.80 -8.70
C HIS A 66 24.28 -28.93 -8.88
N GLU A 67 24.77 -29.46 -10.01
CA GLU A 67 26.16 -29.92 -10.13
C GLU A 67 27.22 -28.85 -9.83
N LYS A 68 26.96 -27.60 -10.25
CA LYS A 68 27.94 -26.49 -10.22
C LYS A 68 27.64 -25.39 -9.20
N ARG A 69 26.36 -25.20 -8.86
CA ARG A 69 25.86 -24.02 -8.12
C ARG A 69 25.07 -24.38 -6.86
N ARG A 70 25.24 -25.61 -6.35
CA ARG A 70 24.58 -26.17 -5.16
C ARG A 70 24.13 -25.10 -4.16
N GLY A 71 22.81 -24.91 -4.00
CA GLY A 71 22.26 -24.00 -2.99
C GLY A 71 22.47 -22.50 -3.25
N GLN A 72 23.10 -22.07 -4.35
CA GLN A 72 23.32 -20.66 -4.64
C GLN A 72 21.99 -19.92 -4.86
N ILE A 73 21.93 -18.69 -4.38
CA ILE A 73 20.79 -17.79 -4.49
C ILE A 73 21.27 -16.53 -5.21
N HIS A 74 20.57 -16.20 -6.30
CA HIS A 74 20.79 -14.97 -7.05
C HIS A 74 19.58 -14.06 -6.85
N ILE A 75 19.84 -12.79 -6.59
CA ILE A 75 18.82 -11.77 -6.34
C ILE A 75 18.97 -10.69 -7.41
N ASP A 76 17.86 -10.25 -8.00
CA ASP A 76 17.90 -9.18 -9.00
C ASP A 76 18.15 -7.82 -8.34
N ASP A 77 19.32 -7.25 -8.57
CA ASP A 77 19.75 -5.95 -8.06
C ASP A 77 19.08 -4.78 -8.83
N ASN A 78 18.30 -5.08 -9.88
CA ASN A 78 17.46 -4.09 -10.53
C ASN A 78 16.14 -3.83 -9.80
N GLU A 79 15.73 -4.71 -8.88
CA GLU A 79 14.48 -4.55 -8.15
C GLU A 79 14.55 -3.44 -7.07
N PRO A 80 13.44 -2.71 -6.83
CA PRO A 80 13.42 -1.66 -5.83
C PRO A 80 13.30 -2.26 -4.42
N TRP A 81 14.37 -2.82 -3.86
CA TRP A 81 14.35 -3.43 -2.53
C TRP A 81 14.09 -2.38 -1.42
N GLY A 82 13.24 -2.75 -0.45
CA GLY A 82 12.96 -1.95 0.75
C GLY A 82 11.47 -1.59 0.93
N PRO A 83 11.16 -0.77 1.95
CA PRO A 83 9.78 -0.47 2.37
C PRO A 83 8.84 0.07 1.30
N ASN A 84 9.40 0.72 0.28
CA ASN A 84 8.63 1.34 -0.83
C ASN A 84 8.69 0.53 -2.12
N GLY A 85 9.17 -0.71 -2.08
CA GLY A 85 9.21 -1.59 -3.24
C GLY A 85 9.07 -3.06 -2.84
N ARG A 86 10.13 -3.85 -2.86
CA ARG A 86 10.07 -5.29 -2.57
C ARG A 86 10.68 -5.62 -1.21
N ASN A 87 9.99 -6.45 -0.45
CA ASN A 87 10.46 -7.03 0.80
C ASN A 87 11.49 -8.14 0.52
N LEU A 88 12.76 -7.78 0.67
CA LEU A 88 13.91 -8.66 0.47
C LEU A 88 13.89 -9.87 1.42
N ASN A 89 13.36 -9.72 2.64
CA ASN A 89 13.37 -10.77 3.65
C ASN A 89 12.48 -11.95 3.24
N TRP A 90 11.31 -11.66 2.67
CA TRP A 90 10.41 -12.69 2.14
C TRP A 90 10.99 -13.43 0.94
N VAL A 91 11.65 -12.70 0.03
CA VAL A 91 12.32 -13.30 -1.13
C VAL A 91 13.45 -14.21 -0.66
N ILE A 92 14.32 -13.76 0.25
CA ILE A 92 15.40 -14.60 0.78
C ILE A 92 14.84 -15.84 1.48
N ALA A 93 13.81 -15.70 2.31
CA ALA A 93 13.19 -16.85 2.99
C ALA A 93 12.67 -17.89 2.00
N HIS A 94 12.07 -17.45 0.89
CA HIS A 94 11.63 -18.27 -0.22
C HIS A 94 12.80 -18.98 -0.92
N GLU A 95 13.81 -18.22 -1.34
CA GLU A 95 14.96 -18.77 -2.05
C GLU A 95 15.78 -19.75 -1.20
N VAL A 96 15.90 -19.51 0.11
CA VAL A 96 16.52 -20.48 1.03
C VAL A 96 15.73 -21.79 1.06
N GLY A 97 14.39 -21.75 0.94
CA GLY A 97 13.59 -22.96 0.82
C GLY A 97 13.95 -23.79 -0.41
N HIS A 98 14.20 -23.15 -1.55
CA HIS A 98 14.72 -23.80 -2.76
C HIS A 98 16.13 -24.36 -2.56
N SER A 99 17.02 -23.59 -1.94
CA SER A 99 18.38 -24.04 -1.60
C SER A 99 18.39 -25.20 -0.60
N LEU A 100 17.31 -25.40 0.17
CA LEU A 100 17.06 -26.56 1.02
C LEU A 100 16.25 -27.68 0.31
N GLY A 101 15.94 -27.57 -0.98
CA GLY A 101 15.33 -28.66 -1.73
C GLY A 101 13.80 -28.60 -1.87
N LEU A 102 13.14 -27.53 -1.42
CA LEU A 102 11.69 -27.39 -1.59
C LEU A 102 11.33 -26.87 -2.98
N SER A 103 10.28 -27.40 -3.58
CA SER A 103 9.69 -26.89 -4.82
C SER A 103 8.52 -25.96 -4.55
N HIS A 104 8.15 -25.16 -5.55
CA HIS A 104 6.97 -24.32 -5.51
C HIS A 104 5.69 -25.08 -5.15
N THR A 105 4.76 -24.38 -4.50
CA THR A 105 3.41 -24.85 -4.19
C THR A 105 2.38 -23.77 -4.47
N LEU A 106 1.11 -24.15 -4.63
CA LEU A 106 -0.02 -23.23 -4.77
C LEU A 106 -0.86 -23.13 -3.48
N ARG A 107 -0.35 -23.68 -2.37
CA ARG A 107 -0.95 -23.59 -1.03
C ARG A 107 -0.39 -22.37 -0.30
N ASP A 108 -1.05 -21.94 0.78
CA ASP A 108 -0.53 -20.93 1.69
C ASP A 108 0.83 -21.37 2.26
N SER A 109 1.89 -20.70 1.84
CA SER A 109 3.27 -21.14 1.95
C SER A 109 4.21 -20.03 1.53
N ILE A 110 5.37 -19.94 2.18
CA ILE A 110 6.48 -19.11 1.68
C ILE A 110 6.88 -19.53 0.27
N MET A 111 6.81 -20.83 -0.06
CA MET A 111 7.18 -21.40 -1.36
C MET A 111 6.15 -21.16 -2.48
N MET A 112 5.24 -20.19 -2.32
CA MET A 112 4.35 -19.77 -3.39
C MET A 112 5.14 -18.97 -4.45
N PRO A 113 5.06 -19.33 -5.75
CA PRO A 113 5.86 -18.67 -6.80
C PRO A 113 5.43 -17.23 -7.10
N GLN A 114 4.23 -16.84 -6.66
CA GLN A 114 3.68 -15.52 -6.93
C GLN A 114 4.07 -14.58 -5.79
N TYR A 115 4.94 -13.62 -6.09
CA TYR A 115 5.30 -12.58 -5.13
C TYR A 115 4.15 -11.56 -5.00
N GLY A 116 3.57 -11.47 -3.80
CA GLY A 116 2.46 -10.57 -3.50
C GLY A 116 2.82 -9.08 -3.44
N GLY A 117 4.10 -8.71 -3.34
CA GLY A 117 4.53 -7.34 -3.05
C GLY A 117 5.09 -7.21 -1.64
N PHE A 118 5.24 -5.97 -1.15
CA PHE A 118 5.75 -5.70 0.19
C PHE A 118 4.75 -6.14 1.25
N GLU A 119 5.15 -7.08 2.12
CA GLU A 119 4.42 -7.48 3.32
C GLU A 119 5.01 -6.76 4.53
N GLU A 120 4.18 -6.10 5.35
CA GLU A 120 4.62 -5.45 6.60
C GLU A 120 4.95 -6.46 7.71
N VAL A 121 4.41 -7.67 7.60
CA VAL A 121 4.65 -8.76 8.55
C VAL A 121 5.97 -9.45 8.20
N GLU A 122 6.76 -9.77 9.23
CA GLU A 122 7.99 -10.55 9.04
C GLU A 122 7.69 -11.96 8.49
N PRO A 123 8.58 -12.54 7.66
CA PRO A 123 8.37 -13.86 7.09
C PRO A 123 8.31 -14.93 8.18
N HIS A 124 7.36 -15.85 8.03
CA HIS A 124 7.14 -16.95 8.95
C HIS A 124 6.77 -18.21 8.19
N LEU A 125 7.20 -19.38 8.69
CA LEU A 125 6.86 -20.65 8.05
C LEU A 125 5.37 -20.94 8.19
N PHE A 126 4.69 -21.33 7.13
CA PHE A 126 3.30 -21.81 7.17
C PHE A 126 3.24 -23.29 7.55
N PRO A 127 2.07 -23.83 7.94
CA PRO A 127 1.91 -25.26 8.21
C PRO A 127 2.38 -26.17 7.06
N TYR A 128 2.20 -25.73 5.81
CA TYR A 128 2.70 -26.49 4.66
C TYR A 128 4.24 -26.51 4.60
N ASP A 129 4.88 -25.36 4.81
CA ASP A 129 6.34 -25.22 4.78
C ASP A 129 7.01 -26.15 5.80
N ILE A 130 6.50 -26.14 7.03
CA ILE A 130 6.98 -26.98 8.14
C ILE A 130 6.90 -28.46 7.78
N ASN A 131 5.74 -28.90 7.27
CA ASN A 131 5.54 -30.30 6.90
C ASN A 131 6.44 -30.72 5.74
N ALA A 132 6.58 -29.86 4.73
CA ALA A 132 7.39 -30.13 3.55
C ALA A 132 8.88 -30.22 3.90
N ILE A 133 9.40 -29.28 4.70
CA ILE A 133 10.82 -29.28 5.07
C ILE A 133 11.17 -30.41 6.03
N GLN A 134 10.27 -30.75 6.96
CA GLN A 134 10.47 -31.87 7.89
C GLN A 134 10.40 -33.21 7.18
N ALA A 135 9.70 -33.32 6.04
CA ALA A 135 9.73 -34.54 5.22
C ALA A 135 11.12 -34.79 4.60
N LEU A 136 11.91 -33.73 4.37
CA LEU A 136 13.27 -33.83 3.82
C LEU A 136 14.33 -34.05 4.90
N TYR A 137 14.25 -33.32 6.02
CA TYR A 137 15.33 -33.27 7.02
C TYR A 137 14.96 -33.85 8.39
N GLY A 138 13.70 -34.19 8.60
CA GLY A 138 13.16 -34.59 9.90
C GLY A 138 12.87 -33.38 10.81
N LYS A 139 12.05 -33.64 11.84
CA LYS A 139 11.64 -32.63 12.82
C LYS A 139 12.75 -32.31 13.83
N LYS A 140 12.93 -31.03 14.13
CA LYS A 140 13.86 -30.56 15.17
C LYS A 140 13.56 -31.17 16.54
N LYS A 141 14.59 -31.57 17.29
CA LYS A 141 14.41 -32.10 18.65
C LYS A 141 13.84 -31.02 19.57
N GLY A 142 12.78 -31.35 20.29
CA GLY A 142 12.07 -30.40 21.15
C GLY A 142 11.16 -29.43 20.40
N PHE A 143 10.89 -29.66 19.11
CA PHE A 143 9.90 -28.87 18.37
C PHE A 143 8.50 -29.06 18.95
N GLU A 144 8.01 -27.99 19.60
CA GLU A 144 6.64 -27.87 20.06
C GLU A 144 5.79 -27.20 18.98
N GLU A 145 5.12 -28.02 18.18
CA GLU A 145 4.21 -27.58 17.12
C GLU A 145 3.15 -26.59 17.64
N ALA A 146 2.66 -26.83 18.86
CA ALA A 146 1.73 -25.94 19.54
C ALA A 146 2.33 -24.57 19.88
N ALA A 147 3.63 -24.46 20.15
CA ALA A 147 4.28 -23.17 20.44
C ALA A 147 4.52 -22.37 19.15
N LEU A 148 4.83 -23.04 18.04
CA LEU A 148 4.99 -22.41 16.73
C LEU A 148 3.65 -21.91 16.17
N LEU A 149 2.60 -22.74 16.24
CA LEU A 149 1.23 -22.36 15.90
C LEU A 149 0.71 -21.23 16.80
N LYS A 150 1.14 -21.18 18.06
CA LYS A 150 0.76 -20.09 19.00
C LYS A 150 1.53 -18.79 18.75
N LYS A 151 2.76 -18.87 18.21
CA LYS A 151 3.53 -17.72 17.71
C LYS A 151 2.90 -17.20 16.41
N GLN A 152 2.46 -18.09 15.50
CA GLN A 152 1.64 -17.73 14.34
C GLN A 152 0.33 -17.05 14.76
N ASN A 153 -0.44 -17.63 15.68
CA ASN A 153 -1.68 -17.03 16.19
C ASN A 153 -1.49 -15.74 17.02
N ALA A 154 -0.26 -15.42 17.42
CA ALA A 154 0.08 -14.15 18.09
C ALA A 154 0.59 -13.09 17.11
N ILE A 155 1.05 -13.51 15.93
CA ILE A 155 1.36 -12.66 14.76
C ILE A 155 0.07 -12.41 13.95
N GLU A 156 -0.85 -13.37 13.96
CA GLU A 156 -2.26 -13.25 13.60
C GLU A 156 -3.10 -12.88 14.84
N GLU A 157 -2.92 -11.70 15.42
CA GLU A 157 -4.16 -10.98 15.72
C GLU A 157 -4.82 -10.79 14.36
N ILE A 158 -5.69 -11.73 13.94
CA ILE A 158 -6.53 -11.56 12.77
C ILE A 158 -7.12 -10.17 12.96
N PRO A 159 -6.73 -9.16 12.15
CA PRO A 159 -7.38 -7.88 12.24
C PRO A 159 -8.83 -8.23 12.00
N GLU A 160 -9.67 -8.02 13.00
CA GLU A 160 -11.11 -8.22 12.87
C GLU A 160 -11.49 -7.62 11.51
N ALA A 161 -12.03 -8.46 10.61
CA ALA A 161 -12.14 -8.14 9.19
C ALA A 161 -12.59 -6.68 9.07
N PRO A 162 -11.81 -5.82 8.39
CA PRO A 162 -11.94 -4.39 8.58
C PRO A 162 -13.38 -4.01 8.30
N SER A 163 -13.95 -3.21 9.19
CA SER A 163 -15.37 -2.91 9.17
C SER A 163 -15.56 -1.40 9.08
N LEU A 164 -16.48 -0.97 8.22
CA LEU A 164 -16.92 0.42 8.20
C LEU A 164 -17.78 0.78 9.43
N CYS A 165 -18.21 -0.23 10.20
CA CYS A 165 -19.09 -0.08 11.37
C CYS A 165 -18.39 -0.23 12.72
N ASP A 166 -17.06 -0.16 12.76
CA ASP A 166 -16.26 -0.24 13.99
C ASP A 166 -16.10 1.12 14.71
N GLY A 167 -16.68 2.20 14.15
CA GLY A 167 -16.57 3.57 14.67
C GLY A 167 -15.19 4.23 14.50
N LYS A 168 -14.24 3.58 13.82
CA LYS A 168 -12.93 4.14 13.49
C LYS A 168 -13.00 4.89 12.16
N PRO A 169 -12.18 5.96 11.99
CA PRO A 169 -12.09 6.66 10.72
C PRO A 169 -11.65 5.73 9.59
N VAL A 170 -12.03 6.11 8.37
CA VAL A 170 -11.51 5.54 7.12
C VAL A 170 -10.27 6.33 6.69
N ASP A 171 -9.46 5.75 5.82
CA ASP A 171 -8.23 6.39 5.35
C ASP A 171 -8.53 7.44 4.29
N THR A 172 -9.44 7.14 3.35
CA THR A 172 -9.89 8.11 2.33
C THR A 172 -11.20 7.66 1.70
N ILE A 173 -11.94 8.62 1.13
CA ILE A 173 -13.15 8.41 0.36
C ILE A 173 -13.06 9.23 -0.92
N PHE A 174 -13.30 8.62 -2.07
CA PHE A 174 -13.31 9.31 -3.36
C PHE A 174 -14.41 8.77 -4.28
N ALA A 175 -14.75 9.52 -5.33
CA ALA A 175 -15.71 9.11 -6.35
C ALA A 175 -14.97 8.90 -7.67
N LEU A 176 -15.18 7.73 -8.29
CA LEU A 176 -14.77 7.48 -9.67
C LEU A 176 -15.64 8.28 -10.66
N PRO A 177 -15.22 8.43 -11.94
CA PRO A 177 -15.97 9.20 -12.94
C PRO A 177 -17.42 8.73 -13.14
N ASN A 178 -17.67 7.42 -13.03
CA ASN A 178 -19.02 6.82 -13.05
C ASN A 178 -19.83 7.07 -11.75
N SER A 179 -19.33 7.95 -10.89
CA SER A 179 -19.86 8.29 -9.57
C SER A 179 -19.83 7.13 -8.56
N THR A 180 -19.14 6.01 -8.83
CA THR A 180 -18.96 4.97 -7.82
C THR A 180 -18.15 5.52 -6.66
N LEU A 181 -18.72 5.44 -5.45
CA LEU A 181 -18.02 5.82 -4.24
C LEU A 181 -17.09 4.69 -3.83
N VAL A 182 -15.85 5.04 -3.50
CA VAL A 182 -14.82 4.12 -3.05
C VAL A 182 -14.31 4.58 -1.70
N VAL A 183 -14.29 3.67 -0.74
CA VAL A 183 -13.86 3.92 0.66
C VAL A 183 -12.68 3.01 0.96
N PHE A 184 -11.52 3.57 1.26
CA PHE A 184 -10.33 2.81 1.62
C PHE A 184 -10.15 2.78 3.15
N LYS A 185 -9.75 1.61 3.67
CA LYS A 185 -9.41 1.43 5.08
C LYS A 185 -8.44 0.26 5.26
N GLY A 186 -7.23 0.56 5.70
CA GLY A 186 -6.12 -0.39 5.79
C GLY A 186 -5.74 -0.93 4.41
N ALA A 187 -5.73 -2.26 4.29
CA ALA A 187 -5.41 -2.96 3.05
C ALA A 187 -6.61 -3.14 2.10
N ASP A 188 -7.82 -2.74 2.55
CA ASP A 188 -9.08 -3.08 1.91
C ASP A 188 -9.88 -1.84 1.50
N PHE A 189 -10.83 -2.05 0.59
CA PHE A 189 -11.79 -1.04 0.19
C PHE A 189 -13.22 -1.56 0.02
N TRP A 190 -14.15 -0.61 0.04
CA TRP A 190 -15.56 -0.82 -0.27
C TRP A 190 -15.97 0.04 -1.45
N ARG A 191 -16.88 -0.50 -2.25
CA ARG A 191 -17.65 0.27 -3.23
C ARG A 191 -19.04 0.51 -2.68
N LEU A 192 -19.47 1.76 -2.66
CA LEU A 192 -20.84 2.12 -2.33
C LEU A 192 -21.57 2.49 -3.63
N GLY A 193 -22.67 1.79 -3.92
CA GLY A 193 -23.46 1.97 -5.13
C GLY A 193 -24.14 3.34 -5.18
N ASN A 194 -24.18 3.94 -6.37
CA ASN A 194 -24.76 5.27 -6.54
C ASN A 194 -26.22 5.17 -7.02
N VAL A 195 -27.07 6.04 -6.46
CA VAL A 195 -28.47 6.34 -6.82
C VAL A 195 -29.58 5.57 -6.09
N ASP A 196 -29.39 4.35 -5.57
CA ASP A 196 -30.46 3.65 -4.81
C ASP A 196 -29.97 2.84 -3.58
N ASN A 197 -28.81 3.15 -3.01
CA ASN A 197 -28.31 2.62 -1.73
C ASN A 197 -28.23 1.08 -1.56
N THR A 198 -28.27 0.27 -2.62
CA THR A 198 -28.64 -1.15 -2.45
C THR A 198 -27.51 -2.18 -2.49
N SER A 199 -26.23 -1.81 -2.55
CA SER A 199 -25.14 -2.77 -2.29
C SER A 199 -23.84 -2.08 -1.90
N GLN A 200 -23.49 -2.11 -0.61
CA GLN A 200 -22.09 -2.02 -0.18
C GLN A 200 -21.38 -3.31 -0.63
N VAL A 201 -20.32 -3.18 -1.43
CA VAL A 201 -19.51 -4.32 -1.89
C VAL A 201 -18.12 -4.19 -1.28
N GLY A 202 -17.76 -5.14 -0.41
CA GLY A 202 -16.44 -5.23 0.25
C GLY A 202 -16.52 -5.91 1.63
N PRO A 203 -15.39 -6.06 2.35
CA PRO A 203 -14.05 -5.60 1.97
C PRO A 203 -13.51 -6.31 0.72
N LEU A 204 -12.84 -5.57 -0.15
CA LEU A 204 -12.07 -6.08 -1.28
C LEU A 204 -10.60 -5.64 -1.14
N PRO A 205 -9.61 -6.48 -1.48
CA PRO A 205 -8.21 -6.10 -1.38
C PRO A 205 -7.87 -4.97 -2.36
N ILE A 206 -7.23 -3.90 -1.88
CA ILE A 206 -6.85 -2.76 -2.75
C ILE A 206 -5.88 -3.22 -3.84
N ARG A 207 -4.95 -4.12 -3.51
CA ARG A 207 -3.92 -4.63 -4.42
C ARG A 207 -4.48 -5.24 -5.70
N ASP A 208 -5.64 -5.91 -5.60
CA ASP A 208 -6.25 -6.63 -6.72
C ASP A 208 -6.86 -5.70 -7.77
N PHE A 209 -7.13 -4.44 -7.41
CA PHE A 209 -7.83 -3.48 -8.28
C PHE A 209 -7.00 -2.25 -8.63
N PHE A 210 -6.18 -1.76 -7.70
CA PHE A 210 -5.44 -0.52 -7.85
C PHE A 210 -3.91 -0.73 -7.95
N GLY A 211 -3.47 -2.00 -7.93
CA GLY A 211 -2.04 -2.35 -7.97
C GLY A 211 -1.35 -2.14 -6.63
N GLN A 212 -0.01 -2.08 -6.65
CA GLN A 212 0.81 -1.95 -5.45
C GLN A 212 0.90 -0.48 -5.01
N LEU A 213 -0.01 -0.07 -4.13
CA LEU A 213 0.00 1.22 -3.45
C LEU A 213 0.63 1.07 -2.05
N PRO A 214 1.30 2.11 -1.52
CA PRO A 214 1.72 2.11 -0.13
C PRO A 214 0.52 2.42 0.78
N LEU A 215 0.10 1.41 1.55
CA LEU A 215 -1.06 1.46 2.42
C LEU A 215 -0.63 1.68 3.88
N PRO A 216 -1.52 2.18 4.76
CA PRO A 216 -2.75 2.90 4.43
C PRO A 216 -2.45 4.24 3.73
N LEU A 217 -3.32 4.68 2.82
CA LEU A 217 -3.14 5.95 2.10
C LEU A 217 -3.50 7.16 2.98
N ASP A 218 -2.88 8.31 2.71
CA ASP A 218 -3.20 9.55 3.45
C ASP A 218 -4.37 10.29 2.80
N ALA A 219 -4.47 10.28 1.47
CA ALA A 219 -5.60 10.85 0.75
C ALA A 219 -5.76 10.25 -0.65
N ALA A 220 -6.94 10.38 -1.24
CA ALA A 220 -7.19 10.06 -2.64
C ALA A 220 -8.28 10.95 -3.21
N PHE A 221 -8.20 11.27 -4.50
CA PHE A 221 -9.24 12.01 -5.21
C PHE A 221 -9.20 11.77 -6.71
N THR A 222 -10.33 11.94 -7.39
CA THR A 222 -10.39 11.94 -8.84
C THR A 222 -10.47 13.37 -9.36
N ASP A 223 -9.65 13.67 -10.36
CA ASP A 223 -9.62 14.97 -11.01
C ASP A 223 -10.58 15.07 -12.19
N HIS A 224 -10.68 16.27 -12.78
CA HIS A 224 -11.59 16.52 -13.89
C HIS A 224 -11.13 15.91 -15.24
N PHE A 225 -9.93 15.31 -15.26
CA PHE A 225 -9.39 14.57 -16.40
C PHE A 225 -9.52 13.04 -16.19
N ASP A 226 -10.32 12.63 -15.22
CA ASP A 226 -10.54 11.23 -14.83
C ASP A 226 -9.29 10.52 -14.29
N TRP A 227 -8.25 11.25 -13.89
CA TRP A 227 -7.16 10.67 -13.12
C TRP A 227 -7.56 10.53 -11.67
N THR A 228 -7.48 9.31 -11.14
CA THR A 228 -7.58 9.09 -9.71
C THR A 228 -6.19 9.10 -9.10
N TRP A 229 -5.94 10.05 -8.22
CA TRP A 229 -4.70 10.28 -7.52
C TRP A 229 -4.75 9.65 -6.13
N PHE A 230 -3.66 9.00 -5.72
CA PHE A 230 -3.45 8.41 -4.41
C PHE A 230 -2.22 9.06 -3.79
N ILE A 231 -2.32 9.53 -2.54
CA ILE A 231 -1.27 10.30 -1.87
C ILE A 231 -0.80 9.54 -0.63
N LYS A 232 0.52 9.41 -0.50
CA LYS A 232 1.18 8.90 0.70
C LYS A 232 2.46 9.68 0.96
N GLY A 233 2.54 10.34 2.11
CA GLY A 233 3.68 11.18 2.48
C GLY A 233 3.90 12.30 1.47
N ASP A 234 5.04 12.27 0.80
CA ASP A 234 5.48 13.22 -0.22
C ASP A 234 5.33 12.71 -1.66
N ARG A 235 4.68 11.55 -1.84
CA ARG A 235 4.50 10.91 -3.15
C ARG A 235 3.05 10.80 -3.55
N ALA A 236 2.84 10.82 -4.85
CA ALA A 236 1.55 10.57 -5.46
C ALA A 236 1.63 9.52 -6.56
N TRP A 237 0.62 8.66 -6.60
CA TRP A 237 0.37 7.69 -7.65
C TRP A 237 -0.91 8.08 -8.36
N ARG A 238 -1.08 7.64 -9.61
CA ARG A 238 -2.34 7.83 -10.32
C ARG A 238 -2.73 6.62 -11.16
N VAL A 239 -4.03 6.48 -11.37
CA VAL A 239 -4.64 5.55 -12.33
C VAL A 239 -5.56 6.32 -13.27
N ASP A 240 -5.64 5.87 -14.53
CA ASP A 240 -6.61 6.35 -15.49
C ASP A 240 -7.97 5.72 -15.18
N ALA A 241 -8.88 6.48 -14.56
CA ALA A 241 -10.21 6.02 -14.20
C ALA A 241 -11.26 6.23 -15.30
N SER A 242 -10.85 6.74 -16.48
CA SER A 242 -11.71 6.79 -17.67
C SER A 242 -11.87 5.43 -18.34
N THR A 243 -11.04 4.45 -17.98
CA THR A 243 -11.03 3.11 -18.56
C THR A 243 -11.27 2.03 -17.51
N ASP A 244 -11.79 0.87 -17.93
CA ASP A 244 -11.96 -0.30 -17.05
C ASP A 244 -10.62 -0.92 -16.62
N ARG A 245 -9.49 -0.45 -17.15
CA ARG A 245 -8.15 -0.93 -16.80
C ARG A 245 -7.45 0.13 -15.97
N LEU A 246 -7.61 0.01 -14.65
CA LEU A 246 -6.92 0.85 -13.67
C LEU A 246 -5.41 0.52 -13.65
N ARG A 247 -4.68 1.04 -14.62
CA ARG A 247 -3.22 0.91 -14.69
C ARG A 247 -2.60 1.92 -13.72
N LEU A 248 -1.87 1.41 -12.73
CA LEU A 248 -1.08 2.22 -11.82
C LEU A 248 0.16 2.75 -12.55
N PHE A 249 0.34 4.07 -12.49
CA PHE A 249 1.56 4.73 -12.97
C PHE A 249 2.59 4.84 -11.85
N ALA A 250 3.87 4.96 -12.23
CA ALA A 250 4.97 5.13 -11.28
C ALA A 250 4.74 6.37 -10.40
N PRO A 251 5.18 6.36 -9.13
CA PRO A 251 5.00 7.50 -8.25
C PRO A 251 5.77 8.73 -8.75
N GLU A 252 5.17 9.88 -8.53
CA GLU A 252 5.75 11.20 -8.75
C GLU A 252 5.89 11.91 -7.40
N GLU A 253 6.84 12.83 -7.28
CA GLU A 253 6.91 13.72 -6.11
C GLU A 253 5.67 14.61 -6.09
N PHE A 254 4.90 14.56 -5.00
CA PHE A 254 3.60 15.20 -4.97
C PHE A 254 3.70 16.71 -5.23
N HIS A 255 4.71 17.39 -4.67
CA HIS A 255 4.96 18.81 -4.91
C HIS A 255 5.44 19.16 -6.33
N GLU A 256 5.66 18.17 -7.19
CA GLU A 256 5.95 18.39 -8.62
C GLU A 256 4.75 18.05 -9.51
N THR A 257 3.68 17.50 -8.92
CA THR A 257 2.44 17.17 -9.64
C THR A 257 1.65 18.44 -9.97
N ALA A 258 2.00 19.05 -11.10
CA ALA A 258 1.18 20.08 -11.71
C ALA A 258 -0.19 19.50 -12.14
N PRO A 259 -1.28 20.27 -12.07
CA PRO A 259 -1.34 21.71 -11.77
C PRO A 259 -1.36 22.06 -10.27
N PHE A 260 -1.33 21.08 -9.36
CA PHE A 260 -1.93 21.25 -8.04
C PHE A 260 -1.03 21.86 -6.95
N THR A 261 0.30 21.70 -7.02
CA THR A 261 1.09 21.91 -5.79
C THR A 261 2.53 22.34 -6.03
N ASN A 262 2.85 23.64 -6.00
CA ASN A 262 4.22 24.12 -5.76
C ASN A 262 4.45 24.51 -4.27
N TYR A 263 3.47 24.25 -3.39
CA TYR A 263 3.40 24.86 -2.05
C TYR A 263 3.08 23.89 -0.91
N ILE A 264 2.87 22.60 -1.20
CA ILE A 264 2.55 21.59 -0.19
C ILE A 264 3.79 20.71 0.01
N TYR A 265 4.44 20.88 1.16
CA TYR A 265 5.61 20.08 1.61
C TYR A 265 5.27 19.23 2.84
N SER A 266 3.99 19.12 3.18
CA SER A 266 3.49 18.39 4.35
C SER A 266 2.53 17.29 3.92
N SER A 267 2.33 16.29 4.78
CA SER A 267 1.33 15.25 4.57
C SER A 267 -0.06 15.84 4.29
N VAL A 268 -0.75 15.25 3.32
CA VAL A 268 -2.12 15.60 2.96
C VAL A 268 -3.07 14.63 3.64
N ASP A 269 -3.90 15.13 4.55
CA ASP A 269 -4.82 14.30 5.31
C ASP A 269 -6.14 14.05 4.57
N ALA A 270 -6.52 14.95 3.65
CA ALA A 270 -7.69 14.80 2.79
C ALA A 270 -7.66 15.79 1.62
N VAL A 271 -8.37 15.46 0.55
CA VAL A 271 -8.53 16.32 -0.63
C VAL A 271 -10.00 16.46 -0.99
N LEU A 272 -10.49 17.70 -1.08
CA LEU A 272 -11.80 18.00 -1.65
C LEU A 272 -11.62 18.56 -3.05
N SER A 273 -11.78 17.69 -4.04
CA SER A 273 -11.75 18.02 -5.47
C SER A 273 -13.13 18.45 -5.95
N MET A 274 -13.31 19.72 -6.30
CA MET A 274 -14.58 20.29 -6.75
C MET A 274 -14.49 20.69 -8.23
N THR A 275 -15.21 19.98 -9.08
CA THR A 275 -15.34 20.34 -10.49
C THR A 275 -16.52 21.27 -10.68
N THR A 276 -16.29 22.49 -11.15
CA THR A 276 -17.36 23.40 -11.57
C THR A 276 -17.55 23.28 -13.07
N SER A 277 -18.53 22.49 -13.50
CA SER A 277 -18.93 22.46 -14.91
C SER A 277 -19.73 23.73 -15.23
N SER A 278 -19.09 24.69 -15.88
CA SER A 278 -19.78 25.80 -16.54
C SER A 278 -19.62 25.64 -18.06
N LYS A 279 -20.57 26.15 -18.86
CA LYS A 279 -20.50 26.11 -20.33
C LYS A 279 -19.29 26.84 -20.94
N ILE A 280 -18.48 27.52 -20.13
CA ILE A 280 -17.45 28.48 -20.54
C ILE A 280 -16.07 28.10 -19.99
N ASP A 281 -16.00 27.31 -18.92
CA ASP A 281 -14.75 26.92 -18.27
C ASP A 281 -14.98 25.65 -17.43
N ASP A 282 -14.20 24.60 -17.71
CA ASP A 282 -14.07 23.41 -16.87
C ASP A 282 -12.97 23.68 -15.84
N SER A 283 -13.29 24.50 -14.83
CA SER A 283 -12.36 24.76 -13.73
C SER A 283 -12.57 23.78 -12.60
N GLN A 284 -11.45 23.38 -12.00
CA GLN A 284 -11.41 22.58 -10.79
C GLN A 284 -10.83 23.42 -9.65
N SER A 285 -11.53 23.40 -8.53
CA SER A 285 -11.06 23.95 -7.26
C SER A 285 -10.72 22.79 -6.34
N VAL A 286 -9.48 22.74 -5.84
CA VAL A 286 -9.03 21.63 -5.00
C VAL A 286 -8.65 22.16 -3.63
N PHE A 287 -9.30 21.66 -2.58
CA PHE A 287 -8.93 21.98 -1.21
C PHE A 287 -8.09 20.85 -0.62
N PHE A 288 -6.90 21.19 -0.13
CA PHE A 288 -6.00 20.28 0.56
C PHE A 288 -6.07 20.51 2.06
N PHE A 289 -6.37 19.46 2.83
CA PHE A 289 -6.40 19.50 4.29
C PHE A 289 -5.08 18.98 4.85
N LEU A 290 -4.46 19.76 5.73
CA LEU A 290 -3.10 19.56 6.27
C LEU A 290 -3.15 19.76 7.79
N GLY A 291 -3.55 18.74 8.53
CA GLY A 291 -3.81 18.79 9.96
C GLY A 291 -4.86 19.83 10.33
N PRO A 292 -4.53 20.84 11.16
CA PRO A 292 -5.48 21.88 11.57
C PRO A 292 -5.71 22.95 10.48
N LYS A 293 -5.02 22.85 9.34
CA LYS A 293 -5.05 23.85 8.26
C LYS A 293 -5.65 23.26 6.99
N TYR A 294 -6.11 24.14 6.11
CA TYR A 294 -6.41 23.77 4.73
C TYR A 294 -5.99 24.88 3.77
N TRP A 295 -5.75 24.50 2.52
CA TRP A 295 -5.36 25.39 1.44
C TRP A 295 -6.26 25.14 0.22
N LEU A 296 -6.55 26.20 -0.54
CA LEU A 296 -7.34 26.14 -1.77
C LEU A 296 -6.40 26.38 -2.95
N ASP A 297 -6.37 25.41 -3.86
CA ASP A 297 -5.87 25.58 -5.20
C ASP A 297 -7.01 25.99 -6.15
N GLY A 298 -6.93 27.20 -6.69
CA GLY A 298 -7.93 27.75 -7.62
C GLY A 298 -7.32 27.89 -9.01
N ASN A 299 -7.65 27.00 -9.94
CA ASN A 299 -7.05 26.97 -11.27
C ASN A 299 -7.65 28.02 -12.26
N SER A 300 -8.14 29.15 -11.76
CA SER A 300 -8.70 30.23 -12.58
C SER A 300 -7.62 31.22 -13.01
N GLY A 301 -6.85 30.88 -14.05
CA GLY A 301 -6.17 31.88 -14.88
C GLY A 301 -4.94 32.58 -14.28
N GLY A 302 -3.98 31.82 -13.74
CA GLY A 302 -2.61 32.32 -13.51
C GLY A 302 -2.46 33.39 -12.42
N ILE A 303 -3.52 33.65 -11.66
CA ILE A 303 -3.46 34.38 -10.40
C ILE A 303 -3.79 33.35 -9.33
N THR A 304 -2.74 32.78 -8.74
CA THR A 304 -2.86 32.14 -7.43
C THR A 304 -3.41 33.20 -6.49
N ASP A 305 -4.66 33.04 -6.03
CA ASP A 305 -5.23 33.90 -4.99
C ASP A 305 -4.48 33.61 -3.68
N ALA A 306 -3.30 34.23 -3.56
CA ALA A 306 -2.43 34.44 -2.41
C ALA A 306 -2.67 33.56 -1.18
N GLY A 307 -1.91 32.47 -1.08
CA GLY A 307 -0.85 32.37 -0.06
C GLY A 307 -1.23 32.18 1.42
N TYR A 308 -2.49 31.92 1.79
CA TYR A 308 -2.85 31.74 3.20
C TYR A 308 -3.57 30.42 3.48
N TYR A 309 -2.90 29.57 4.26
CA TYR A 309 -3.57 28.50 4.99
C TYR A 309 -4.71 29.05 5.84
N ARG A 310 -5.88 28.43 5.76
CA ARG A 310 -7.01 28.68 6.65
C ARG A 310 -7.11 27.63 7.73
N GLN A 311 -7.76 27.96 8.84
CA GLN A 311 -7.99 26.99 9.92
C GLN A 311 -9.26 26.19 9.65
N ILE A 312 -9.21 24.87 9.81
CA ILE A 312 -10.42 24.02 9.67
C ILE A 312 -11.53 24.42 10.66
N ARG A 313 -11.15 25.04 11.79
CA ARG A 313 -12.09 25.57 12.79
C ARG A 313 -12.93 26.76 12.28
N GLU A 314 -12.53 27.39 11.18
CA GLU A 314 -13.34 28.41 10.50
C GLU A 314 -14.54 27.79 9.77
N ILE A 315 -14.44 26.51 9.38
CA ILE A 315 -15.53 25.75 8.76
C ILE A 315 -16.59 25.41 9.81
N ASP A 316 -16.12 24.86 10.93
CA ASP A 316 -16.90 24.56 12.15
C ASP A 316 -15.94 24.48 13.34
N GLN A 317 -16.25 25.16 14.45
CA GLN A 317 -15.39 25.19 15.64
C GLN A 317 -15.14 23.80 16.28
N ARG A 318 -16.01 22.83 16.00
CA ARG A 318 -15.91 21.45 16.51
C ARG A 318 -14.92 20.59 15.73
N LEU A 319 -14.55 21.01 14.52
CA LEU A 319 -13.68 20.25 13.62
C LEU A 319 -12.22 20.31 14.12
N LYS A 320 -11.61 19.14 14.34
CA LYS A 320 -10.24 19.00 14.87
C LYS A 320 -9.25 18.44 13.85
N LYS A 321 -9.73 17.67 12.89
CA LYS A 321 -9.01 17.10 11.75
C LYS A 321 -10.00 16.79 10.62
N VAL A 322 -9.51 16.53 9.43
CA VAL A 322 -10.31 16.02 8.31
C VAL A 322 -9.64 14.74 7.85
N ASP A 323 -10.35 13.62 7.94
CA ASP A 323 -9.84 12.28 7.58
C ASP A 323 -10.11 11.94 6.11
N ALA A 324 -11.18 12.51 5.53
CA ALA A 324 -11.50 12.35 4.12
C ALA A 324 -12.37 13.52 3.66
N ALA A 325 -12.44 13.74 2.35
CA ALA A 325 -13.36 14.70 1.76
C ALA A 325 -13.77 14.28 0.36
N ILE A 326 -14.99 14.62 -0.05
CA ILE A 326 -15.52 14.25 -1.35
C ILE A 326 -16.53 15.28 -1.87
N SER A 327 -16.50 15.52 -3.17
CA SER A 327 -17.50 16.31 -3.88
C SER A 327 -18.41 15.39 -4.67
N LEU A 328 -19.71 15.55 -4.51
CA LEU A 328 -20.75 14.78 -5.20
C LEU A 328 -21.80 15.73 -5.80
N PRO A 329 -22.63 15.25 -6.75
CA PRO A 329 -23.69 16.08 -7.34
C PRO A 329 -24.66 16.69 -6.32
N ASN A 330 -24.84 16.06 -5.16
CA ASN A 330 -25.74 16.51 -4.09
C ASN A 330 -25.04 17.38 -3.01
N GLY A 331 -23.73 17.62 -3.10
CA GLY A 331 -23.00 18.48 -2.18
C GLY A 331 -21.54 18.06 -1.98
N ASN A 332 -20.84 18.88 -1.19
CA ASN A 332 -19.46 18.63 -0.77
C ASN A 332 -19.46 18.17 0.68
N PHE A 333 -18.66 17.17 1.01
CA PHE A 333 -18.63 16.56 2.32
C PHE A 333 -17.21 16.42 2.83
N ILE A 334 -17.03 16.69 4.11
CA ILE A 334 -15.79 16.43 4.85
C ILE A 334 -16.07 15.51 6.02
N PHE A 335 -15.16 14.59 6.30
CA PHE A 335 -15.31 13.53 7.29
C PHE A 335 -14.26 13.68 8.39
N SER A 336 -14.64 13.40 9.63
CA SER A 336 -13.78 13.44 10.81
C SER A 336 -14.29 12.43 11.84
N ASN A 337 -13.59 11.31 11.99
CA ASN A 337 -14.02 10.13 12.74
C ASN A 337 -15.43 9.69 12.27
N ASP A 338 -16.32 9.30 13.20
CA ASP A 338 -17.73 9.01 12.88
C ASP A 338 -18.59 10.29 12.76
N SER A 339 -18.06 11.35 12.15
CA SER A 339 -18.82 12.57 11.89
C SER A 339 -18.51 13.13 10.52
N TYR A 340 -19.53 13.59 9.80
CA TYR A 340 -19.34 14.32 8.54
C TYR A 340 -20.12 15.63 8.53
N TRP A 341 -19.60 16.59 7.75
CA TRP A 341 -20.23 17.87 7.50
C TRP A 341 -20.49 18.01 6.02
N LYS A 342 -21.68 18.47 5.66
CA LYS A 342 -21.89 19.09 4.34
C LYS A 342 -21.35 20.51 4.38
N VAL A 343 -20.49 20.83 3.43
CA VAL A 343 -19.84 22.14 3.34
C VAL A 343 -20.18 22.83 2.04
N ASN A 344 -20.34 24.15 2.13
CA ASN A 344 -20.58 24.99 0.97
C ASN A 344 -19.36 25.87 0.72
N PRO A 345 -18.85 25.92 -0.53
CA PRO A 345 -17.79 26.85 -0.88
C PRO A 345 -18.32 28.28 -0.79
N THR A 346 -17.48 29.16 -0.26
CA THR A 346 -17.58 30.60 -0.45
C THR A 346 -16.43 31.04 -1.35
N ARG A 347 -16.22 32.35 -1.53
CA ARG A 347 -15.19 32.88 -2.45
C ARG A 347 -13.78 32.26 -2.26
N ASN A 348 -13.38 31.96 -1.02
CA ASN A 348 -12.06 31.39 -0.72
C ASN A 348 -12.03 30.59 0.60
N SER A 349 -13.18 30.09 1.05
CA SER A 349 -13.28 29.31 2.28
C SER A 349 -14.47 28.36 2.24
N LEU A 350 -14.48 27.39 3.15
CA LEU A 350 -15.59 26.46 3.32
C LEU A 350 -16.41 26.85 4.55
N LYS A 351 -17.73 26.63 4.50
CA LYS A 351 -18.62 26.75 5.67
C LYS A 351 -19.50 25.52 5.82
N ALA A 352 -19.59 25.02 7.05
CA ALA A 352 -20.52 23.95 7.38
C ALA A 352 -21.99 24.41 7.25
N GLU A 353 -22.82 23.55 6.68
CA GLU A 353 -24.26 23.74 6.60
C GLU A 353 -24.93 23.50 7.97
N LYS A 354 -26.06 24.17 8.22
CA LYS A 354 -26.85 23.93 9.43
C LYS A 354 -27.36 22.49 9.46
N GLY A 355 -27.37 21.88 10.64
CA GLY A 355 -27.81 20.49 10.82
C GLY A 355 -26.71 19.44 10.68
N TYR A 356 -25.45 19.87 10.63
CA TYR A 356 -24.23 19.05 10.68
C TYR A 356 -23.41 19.35 11.95
N PRO A 357 -22.52 18.43 12.40
CA PRO A 357 -22.22 17.13 11.81
C PRO A 357 -23.35 16.11 11.98
N ARG A 358 -23.27 15.06 11.17
CA ARG A 358 -24.08 13.85 11.27
C ARG A 358 -23.18 12.61 11.30
N SER A 359 -23.72 11.43 11.66
CA SER A 359 -22.94 10.19 11.79
C SER A 359 -22.64 9.58 10.43
N VAL A 360 -21.38 9.18 10.24
CA VAL A 360 -20.91 8.54 9.00
C VAL A 360 -21.42 7.11 8.95
N SER A 361 -21.21 6.36 10.04
CA SER A 361 -21.64 4.98 10.16
C SER A 361 -23.13 4.82 9.88
N ARG A 362 -23.97 5.75 10.38
CA ARG A 362 -25.42 5.69 10.14
C ARG A 362 -25.83 6.12 8.73
N ASP A 363 -25.32 7.27 8.26
CA ASP A 363 -25.88 7.93 7.06
C ASP A 363 -25.14 7.51 5.76
N TRP A 364 -23.89 7.01 5.84
CA TRP A 364 -23.08 6.59 4.68
C TRP A 364 -22.81 5.08 4.62
N PHE A 365 -22.62 4.43 5.78
CA PHE A 365 -22.24 3.02 5.84
C PHE A 365 -23.37 2.08 6.30
N GLU A 366 -24.58 2.62 6.52
CA GLU A 366 -25.78 1.87 6.94
C GLU A 366 -25.60 0.96 8.17
N CYS A 367 -24.70 1.33 9.07
CA CYS A 367 -24.49 0.63 10.33
C CYS A 367 -25.73 0.77 11.22
N ARG A 368 -26.15 -0.34 11.82
CA ARG A 368 -27.35 -0.43 12.66
C ARG A 368 -27.12 -0.05 14.11
#